data_AF-A3JAF7-F1
#
_entry.id   AF-A3JAF7-F1
#
_cell.length_a   1.000
_cell.length_b   1.000
_cell.length_c   1.000
_cell.angle_alpha   90.00
_cell.angle_beta   90.00
_cell.angle_gamma   90.00
#
_symmetry.space_group_name_H-M   'P 1'
#
loop_
_entity.id
_entity.type
_entity.pdbx_description
1 polymer ?
#
loop_
_entity_poly.entity_id
_entity_poly.type
_entity_poly.pdbx_seq_one_letter_code
_entity_poly.pdbx_strand_id
1 'polypeptide(L)' 'MSVIIPRKKNSIKSNKGLDLPLYKLRHLMKNAFARLKHYRAAATRYDKLTRHYESIVSLACAFLWLPM' A
#
# COMPACT_ATOMS: atom_id res chain seq x y z
N MET A 1 -13.31 14.25 -1.53
CA MET A 1 -12.06 13.96 -2.27
C MET A 1 -12.44 13.15 -3.51
N SER A 2 -12.31 13.70 -4.71
CA SER A 2 -12.61 12.96 -5.94
C SER A 2 -11.52 11.92 -6.21
N VAL A 3 -11.91 10.70 -6.58
CA VAL A 3 -10.95 9.66 -6.96
C VAL A 3 -10.45 9.96 -8.37
N ILE A 4 -9.18 10.37 -8.49
CA ILE A 4 -8.54 10.67 -9.79
C ILE A 4 -7.84 9.41 -10.30
N ILE A 5 -8.38 8.81 -11.37
CA ILE A 5 -7.77 7.68 -12.07
C ILE A 5 -7.02 8.23 -13.29
N PRO A 6 -5.68 8.05 -13.36
CA PRO A 6 -4.95 8.50 -14.54
C PRO A 6 -5.36 7.71 -15.77
N ARG A 7 -5.53 8.44 -16.86
CA ARG A 7 -5.73 7.89 -18.19
C ARG A 7 -4.47 7.19 -18.66
N LYS A 8 -4.65 6.21 -19.54
CA LYS A 8 -3.57 5.45 -20.18
C LYS A 8 -2.66 6.40 -20.97
N LYS A 9 -1.37 6.07 -21.06
CA LYS A 9 -0.34 6.92 -21.69
C LYS A 9 -0.65 7.29 -23.15
N ASN A 10 -1.41 6.45 -23.86
CA ASN A 10 -1.85 6.65 -25.24
C ASN A 10 -3.18 7.43 -25.38
N SER A 11 -3.69 8.04 -24.30
CA SER A 11 -4.92 8.82 -24.37
C SER A 11 -4.69 10.18 -25.01
N ILE A 12 -5.57 10.56 -25.93
CA ILE A 12 -5.59 11.88 -26.57
C ILE A 12 -5.88 13.00 -25.54
N LYS A 13 -6.56 12.68 -24.43
CA LYS A 13 -6.91 13.64 -23.38
C LYS A 13 -5.85 13.66 -22.28
N SER A 14 -5.36 14.86 -21.96
CA SER A 14 -4.45 15.11 -20.84
C SER A 14 -5.09 14.79 -19.48
N ASN A 15 -4.28 14.31 -18.54
CA ASN A 15 -4.64 14.14 -17.13
C ASN A 15 -4.61 15.51 -16.41
N LYS A 16 -5.51 16.41 -16.80
CA LYS A 16 -5.67 17.73 -16.16
C LYS A 16 -6.11 17.52 -14.70
N GLY A 17 -5.32 18.02 -13.76
CA GLY A 17 -5.57 17.91 -12.32
C GLY A 17 -4.99 16.66 -11.63
N LEU A 18 -4.18 15.84 -12.32
CA LEU A 18 -3.45 14.76 -11.65
C LEU A 18 -2.10 15.25 -11.15
N ASP A 19 -1.90 15.25 -9.84
CA ASP A 19 -0.59 15.47 -9.23
C ASP A 19 0.32 14.26 -9.51
N LEU A 20 1.11 14.34 -10.59
CA LEU A 20 2.04 13.26 -10.97
C LEU A 20 2.98 12.85 -9.82
N PRO A 21 3.55 13.76 -8.99
CA PRO A 21 4.39 13.37 -7.87
C PRO A 21 3.63 12.55 -6.82
N LEU A 22 2.41 12.96 -6.47
CA LEU A 22 1.57 12.26 -5.49
C LEU A 22 1.11 10.90 -6.03
N TYR A 23 0.71 10.85 -7.31
CA TYR A 23 0.37 9.60 -7.96
C TYR A 23 1.56 8.65 -8.03
N LYS A 24 2.78 9.16 -8.25
CA LYS A 24 4.00 8.35 -8.15
C LYS A 24 4.11 7.78 -6.74
N LEU A 25 4.08 8.57 -5.67
CA LEU A 25 4.19 8.07 -4.28
C LEU A 25 3.26 6.88 -3.96
N ARG A 26 2.09 6.78 -4.60
CA ARG A 26 1.18 5.61 -4.48
C ARG A 26 1.86 4.27 -4.76
N HIS A 27 2.85 4.20 -5.66
CA HIS A 27 3.57 2.95 -5.95
C HIS A 27 4.34 2.44 -4.73
N LEU A 28 4.91 3.33 -3.91
CA LEU A 28 5.63 2.96 -2.69
C LEU A 28 4.69 2.33 -1.68
N MET A 29 3.50 2.91 -1.48
CA MET A 29 2.49 2.32 -0.61
C MET A 29 2.02 0.95 -1.11
N LYS A 30 1.76 0.82 -2.42
CA LYS A 30 1.40 -0.47 -3.03
C LYS A 30 2.49 -1.53 -2.80
N ASN A 31 3.76 -1.16 -2.97
CA ASN A 31 4.89 -2.05 -2.74
C ASN A 31 5.00 -2.45 -1.27
N ALA A 32 4.78 -1.52 -0.34
CA ALA A 32 4.75 -1.83 1.09
C ALA A 32 3.66 -2.86 1.43
N PHE A 33 2.44 -2.70 0.90
CA PHE A 33 1.37 -3.69 1.10
C PHE A 33 1.66 -5.03 0.42
N ALA A 34 2.29 -5.03 -0.75
CA ALA A 34 2.72 -6.26 -1.40
C ALA A 34 3.72 -7.02 -0.51
N ARG A 35 4.69 -6.31 0.09
CA ARG A 35 5.64 -6.91 1.03
C ARG A 35 4.98 -7.38 2.32
N LEU A 36 4.02 -6.62 2.86
CA LEU A 36 3.25 -7.00 4.05
C LEU A 36 2.49 -8.32 3.86
N LYS A 37 2.01 -8.60 2.65
CA LYS A 37 1.31 -9.84 2.31
C LYS A 37 2.21 -11.09 2.31
N HIS A 38 3.54 -10.95 2.28
CA HIS A 38 4.44 -12.10 2.46
C HIS A 38 4.35 -12.69 3.87
N TYR A 39 4.00 -11.87 4.88
CA TYR A 39 3.75 -12.36 6.23
C TYR A 39 2.39 -13.05 6.27
N ARG A 40 2.39 -14.38 6.17
CA ARG A 40 1.16 -15.20 6.15
C ARG A 40 0.22 -14.86 7.31
N ALA A 41 0.76 -14.67 8.52
CA ALA A 41 -0.02 -14.29 9.70
C ALA A 41 -0.79 -12.97 9.53
N ALA A 42 -0.17 -11.95 8.92
CA ALA A 42 -0.81 -10.67 8.63
C ALA A 42 -1.81 -10.77 7.46
N ALA A 43 -1.52 -11.61 6.46
CA ALA A 43 -2.32 -11.74 5.25
C ALA A 43 -3.63 -12.53 5.45
N THR A 44 -3.58 -13.63 6.21
CA THR A 44 -4.75 -14.52 6.39
C THR A 44 -5.61 -14.14 7.58
N ARG A 45 -5.14 -13.24 8.47
CA ARG A 45 -5.88 -12.79 9.67
C ARG A 45 -6.41 -13.97 10.49
N TYR A 46 -5.54 -14.92 10.85
CA TYR A 46 -5.95 -16.07 11.68
C TYR A 46 -6.21 -15.71 13.14
N ASP A 47 -5.72 -14.56 13.62
CA ASP A 47 -5.97 -14.11 14.98
C ASP A 47 -7.45 -13.79 15.21
N LYS A 48 -8.04 -14.46 16.20
CA LYS A 48 -9.43 -14.22 16.65
C LYS A 48 -9.60 -12.88 17.35
N LEU A 49 -8.55 -12.42 18.03
CA LEU A 49 -8.56 -11.18 18.81
C LEU A 49 -7.90 -10.05 18.01
N THR A 50 -8.57 -8.92 17.95
CA THR A 50 -8.11 -7.71 17.24
C THR A 50 -6.76 -7.24 17.73
N ARG A 51 -6.52 -7.23 19.06
CA ARG A 51 -5.23 -6.82 19.65
C ARG A 51 -4.03 -7.64 19.15
N HIS A 52 -4.22 -8.94 18.93
CA HIS A 52 -3.15 -9.84 18.48
C HIS A 52 -2.85 -9.58 17.01
N TYR A 53 -3.89 -9.42 16.19
CA TYR A 53 -3.74 -9.02 14.80
C TYR A 53 -3.01 -7.68 14.65
N GLU A 54 -3.41 -6.67 15.43
CA GLU A 54 -2.77 -5.35 15.42
C GLU A 54 -1.29 -5.42 15.79
N SER A 55 -0.95 -6.27 16.76
CA SER A 55 0.44 -6.48 17.19
C SER A 55 1.28 -7.14 16.08
N ILE A 56 0.73 -8.14 15.38
CA ILE A 56 1.41 -8.79 14.25
C ILE A 56 1.61 -7.82 13.08
N VAL A 57 0.60 -7.01 12.75
CA VAL A 57 0.72 -6.00 11.69
C VAL A 57 1.78 -4.97 12.06
N SER A 58 1.79 -4.49 13.31
CA SER A 58 2.79 -3.54 13.81
C SER A 58 4.21 -4.11 13.73
N LEU A 59 4.37 -5.37 14.13
CA LEU A 59 5.65 -6.08 14.05
C LEU A 59 6.12 -6.25 12.61
N ALA A 60 5.22 -6.64 11.69
CA ALA A 60 5.53 -6.78 10.26
C ALA A 60 5.94 -5.44 9.63
N CYS A 61 5.29 -4.33 10.03
CA CYS A 61 5.69 -2.99 9.62
C CYS A 61 7.07 -2.60 10.18
N ALA A 62 7.38 -2.93 11.44
CA ALA A 62 8.69 -2.67 12.04
C ALA A 62 9.81 -3.42 11.29
N PHE A 63 9.59 -4.70 10.96
CA PHE A 63 10.53 -5.47 10.15
C PHE A 63 10.71 -4.92 8.73
N LEU A 64 9.66 -4.35 8.13
CA LEU A 64 9.75 -3.72 6.82
C LEU A 64 10.57 -2.43 6.81
N TRP A 65 10.57 -1.73 7.95
CA TRP A 65 11.23 -0.43 8.15
C TRP A 65 12.72 -0.58 8.47
N LEU A 66 13.10 -1.62 9.21
CA LEU A 66 14.50 -1.88 9.55
C LEU A 66 15.30 -2.28 8.29
N PRO A 67 16.41 -1.58 7.97
CA PRO A 67 17.37 -2.06 7.00
C PRO A 67 18.16 -3.19 7.66
N MET A 68 17.71 -4.43 7.44
CA MET A 68 18.47 -5.64 7.77
C MET A 68 19.51 -5.91 6.68
#